data_AF-A0A645FDA6-F1
#
_entry.id   AF-A0A645FDA6-F1
#
_cell.length_a   1.000
_cell.length_b   1.000
_cell.length_c   1.000
_cell.angle_alpha   90.00
_cell.angle_beta   90.00
_cell.angle_gamma   90.00
#
_symmetry.space_group_name_H-M   'P 1'
#
loop_
_entity.id
_entity.type
_entity.pdbx_description
1 polymer ?
#
loop_
_entity_poly.entity_id
_entity_poly.type
_entity_poly.pdbx_seq_one_letter_code
_entity_poly.pdbx_strand_id
1 'polypeptide(L)'
;MGGIIVAYELARQLNKPGIFTERKDGEMTVSRGFEVKKGQKVLITEDVVTTGKSTLEVIKVLEELGAETIGVCCIVDRRSEDCKLQYPVYSACKLDIETYHKENCPLCKEGVPYVKPGSRNI
;
A
#
# COMPACT_ATOMS: atom_id res chain seq x y z
N MET A 1 -3.40 -0.98 8.64
CA MET A 1 -2.94 -2.38 8.78
C MET A 1 -3.84 -3.31 7.94
N GLY A 2 -4.10 -2.98 6.67
CA GLY A 2 -5.00 -3.77 5.81
C GLY A 2 -4.26 -4.88 5.05
N GLY A 3 -3.06 -4.60 4.54
CA GLY A 3 -2.30 -5.53 3.71
C GLY A 3 -1.80 -6.83 4.36
N ILE A 4 -1.92 -7.02 5.68
CA ILE A 4 -1.38 -8.20 6.38
C ILE A 4 -2.06 -9.50 5.90
N ILE A 5 -3.39 -9.50 5.78
CA ILE A 5 -4.12 -10.71 5.34
C ILE A 5 -3.78 -11.02 3.88
N VAL A 6 -3.61 -9.99 3.06
CA VAL A 6 -3.21 -10.15 1.64
C VAL A 6 -1.80 -10.74 1.53
N ALA A 7 -0.86 -10.21 2.32
CA ALA A 7 0.51 -10.73 2.40
C ALA A 7 0.51 -12.21 2.81
N TYR A 8 -0.24 -12.54 3.86
CA TYR A 8 -0.35 -13.90 4.37
C TYR A 8 -0.90 -14.86 3.32
N GLU A 9 -2.01 -14.51 2.67
CA GLU A 9 -2.66 -15.40 1.71
C GLU A 9 -1.84 -15.57 0.43
N LEU A 10 -1.21 -14.50 -0.08
CA LEU A 10 -0.33 -14.60 -1.24
C LEU A 10 0.92 -15.42 -0.93
N ALA A 11 1.53 -15.20 0.24
CA ALA A 11 2.69 -15.98 0.69
C ALA A 11 2.35 -17.47 0.81
N ARG A 12 1.16 -17.80 1.35
CA ARG A 12 0.66 -19.17 1.45
C ARG A 12 0.53 -19.83 0.07
N GLN A 13 -0.06 -19.16 -0.90
CA GLN A 13 -0.23 -19.69 -2.26
C GLN A 13 1.09 -19.86 -3.01
N LEU A 14 2.05 -18.95 -2.80
CA LEU A 14 3.38 -19.01 -3.42
C LEU A 14 4.35 -19.95 -2.70
N ASN A 15 3.95 -20.53 -1.56
CA ASN A 15 4.83 -21.29 -0.68
C ASN A 15 6.11 -20.50 -0.32
N LYS A 16 5.94 -19.24 0.10
CA LYS A 16 7.01 -18.33 0.50
C LYS A 16 6.78 -17.78 1.91
N PRO A 17 7.81 -17.27 2.59
CA PRO A 17 7.63 -16.54 3.85
C PRO A 17 6.79 -15.28 3.63
N GLY A 18 5.83 -15.04 4.52
CA GLY A 18 5.09 -13.79 4.62
C GLY A 18 5.51 -13.02 5.87
N ILE A 19 5.86 -11.76 5.71
CA ILE A 19 6.18 -10.83 6.81
C ILE A 19 5.40 -9.53 6.60
N PHE A 20 5.37 -8.67 7.61
CA PHE A 20 4.76 -7.34 7.49
C PHE A 20 5.63 -6.29 8.17
N THR A 21 5.46 -5.05 7.70
CA THR A 21 6.01 -3.86 8.35
C THR A 21 4.92 -3.20 9.21
N GLU A 22 5.34 -2.49 10.26
CA GLU A 22 4.45 -1.64 11.04
C GLU A 22 5.10 -0.28 11.27
N ARG A 23 4.30 0.72 11.66
CA ARG A 23 4.87 2.00 12.08
C ARG A 23 5.24 1.93 13.55
N LYS A 24 6.49 2.23 13.87
CA LYS A 24 6.96 2.46 15.23
C LYS A 24 7.41 3.91 15.33
N ASP A 25 6.85 4.65 16.28
CA ASP A 25 7.15 6.08 16.48
C ASP A 25 6.97 6.94 15.21
N GLY A 26 6.02 6.55 14.36
CA GLY A 26 5.70 7.23 13.09
C GLY A 26 6.48 6.73 11.88
N GLU A 27 7.57 5.99 12.07
CA GLU A 27 8.43 5.48 11.00
C GLU A 27 8.07 4.04 10.63
N MET A 28 8.07 3.74 9.33
CA MET A 28 7.86 2.38 8.85
C MET A 28 9.06 1.51 9.23
N THR A 29 8.82 0.32 9.75
CA THR A 29 9.90 -0.59 10.18
C THR A 29 9.53 -2.05 9.97
N VAL A 30 10.54 -2.90 9.76
CA VAL A 30 10.42 -4.36 9.88
C VAL A 30 10.62 -4.72 11.35
N SER A 31 9.59 -5.28 11.99
CA SER A 31 9.57 -5.54 13.43
C SER A 31 9.32 -7.03 13.75
N ARG A 32 8.96 -7.35 15.00
CA ARG A 32 8.54 -8.69 15.45
C ARG A 32 9.57 -9.82 15.26
N GLY A 33 10.85 -9.48 15.11
CA GLY A 33 11.91 -10.46 14.88
C GLY A 33 11.97 -10.98 13.44
N PHE A 34 11.29 -10.33 12.50
CA PHE A 34 11.47 -10.63 11.08
C PHE A 34 12.86 -10.22 10.61
N GLU A 35 13.46 -11.06 9.79
CA GLU A 35 14.76 -10.81 9.18
C GLU A 35 14.62 -10.65 7.68
N VAL A 36 15.28 -9.61 7.14
CA VAL A 36 15.44 -9.40 5.70
C VAL A 36 16.93 -9.47 5.40
N LYS A 37 17.32 -10.37 4.50
CA LYS A 37 18.73 -10.56 4.13
C LYS A 37 19.10 -9.65 2.97
N LYS A 38 20.36 -9.21 2.95
CA LYS A 38 20.92 -8.49 1.80
C LYS A 38 20.79 -9.32 0.52
N GLY A 39 20.30 -8.71 -0.56
CA GLY A 39 20.02 -9.34 -1.85
C GLY A 39 18.72 -10.17 -1.87
N GLN A 40 17.94 -10.20 -0.79
CA GLN A 40 16.68 -10.93 -0.77
C GLN A 40 15.67 -10.25 -1.67
N LYS A 41 15.09 -11.01 -2.60
CA LYS A 41 14.02 -10.55 -3.47
C LYS A 41 12.69 -10.50 -2.72
N VAL A 42 12.02 -9.35 -2.76
CA VAL A 42 10.78 -9.10 -2.01
C VAL A 42 9.68 -8.62 -2.94
N LEU A 43 8.51 -9.24 -2.83
CA LEU A 43 7.27 -8.79 -3.44
C LEU A 43 6.45 -8.09 -2.37
N ILE A 44 6.12 -6.81 -2.57
CA ILE A 44 5.31 -6.04 -1.62
C ILE A 44 3.84 -6.30 -1.91
N THR A 45 3.01 -6.42 -0.88
CA THR A 45 1.57 -6.64 -1.03
C THR A 45 0.77 -5.61 -0.23
N GLU A 46 -0.33 -5.12 -0.80
CA GLU A 46 -1.30 -4.23 -0.15
C GLU A 46 -2.72 -4.73 -0.37
N ASP A 47 -3.66 -4.33 0.50
CA ASP A 47 -5.09 -4.51 0.20
C ASP A 47 -5.51 -3.56 -0.92
N VAL A 48 -5.24 -2.27 -0.74
CA VAL A 48 -5.61 -1.23 -1.69
C VAL A 48 -4.47 -0.22 -1.84
N VAL A 49 -4.01 -0.02 -3.08
CA VAL A 49 -3.01 1.01 -3.39
C VAL A 49 -3.73 2.30 -3.81
N THR A 50 -3.46 3.39 -3.09
CA THR A 50 -3.92 4.77 -3.39
C THR A 50 -2.78 5.61 -3.96
N THR A 51 -2.28 6.57 -3.19
CA THR A 51 -1.15 7.43 -3.54
C THR A 51 0.17 6.68 -3.56
N GLY A 52 0.18 5.41 -3.12
CA GLY A 52 1.40 4.59 -3.01
C GLY A 52 2.32 4.98 -1.86
N LYS A 53 1.97 5.98 -1.04
CA LYS A 53 2.83 6.49 0.05
C LYS A 53 3.32 5.37 0.99
N SER A 54 2.42 4.52 1.46
CA SER A 54 2.78 3.40 2.35
C SER A 54 3.69 2.40 1.65
N THR A 55 3.41 2.06 0.40
CA THR A 55 4.25 1.20 -0.43
C THR A 55 5.67 1.77 -0.59
N LEU A 56 5.79 3.08 -0.86
CA LEU A 56 7.08 3.77 -1.00
C LEU A 56 7.89 3.78 0.31
N GLU A 57 7.24 3.95 1.45
CA GLU A 57 7.91 3.84 2.76
C GLU A 57 8.43 2.42 3.01
N VAL A 58 7.68 1.38 2.60
CA VAL A 58 8.13 -0.02 2.69
C VAL A 58 9.31 -0.28 1.76
N ILE A 59 9.25 0.21 0.51
CA ILE A 59 10.36 0.12 -0.45
C ILE A 59 11.64 0.69 0.17
N LYS A 60 11.55 1.90 0.73
CA LYS A 60 12.69 2.57 1.37
C LYS A 60 13.31 1.71 2.48
N VAL A 61 12.48 1.17 3.38
CA VAL A 61 12.95 0.30 4.48
C VAL A 61 13.61 -0.97 3.94
N LEU A 62 13.05 -1.59 2.90
CA LEU A 62 13.63 -2.79 2.29
C LEU A 62 14.96 -2.48 1.60
N GLU A 63 15.08 -1.35 0.91
CA GLU A 63 16.32 -0.88 0.29
C GLU A 63 17.42 -0.61 1.34
N GLU A 64 17.08 0.03 2.47
CA GLU A 64 18.00 0.25 3.59
C GLU A 64 18.50 -1.06 4.22
N LEU A 65 17.67 -2.10 4.22
CA LEU A 65 18.04 -3.46 4.63
C LEU A 65 18.79 -4.24 3.53
N GLY A 66 18.97 -3.65 2.35
CA GLY A 66 19.67 -4.24 1.21
C GLY A 66 18.86 -5.30 0.46
N ALA A 67 17.54 -5.35 0.63
CA ALA A 67 16.66 -6.19 -0.18
C ALA A 67 16.40 -5.60 -1.57
N GLU A 68 15.98 -6.46 -2.49
CA GLU A 68 15.62 -6.13 -3.87
C GLU A 68 14.09 -6.23 -4.01
N THR A 69 13.41 -5.09 -4.08
CA THR A 69 11.98 -5.09 -4.40
C THR A 69 11.80 -5.47 -5.87
N ILE A 70 10.97 -6.47 -6.15
CA ILE A 70 10.75 -6.98 -7.52
C ILE A 70 9.37 -6.63 -8.10
N GLY A 71 8.47 -6.10 -7.28
CA GLY A 71 7.09 -5.83 -7.68
C GLY A 71 6.21 -5.43 -6.51
N VAL A 72 5.02 -4.94 -6.86
CA VAL A 72 3.94 -4.65 -5.91
C VAL A 72 2.69 -5.40 -6.35
N CYS A 73 2.01 -6.05 -5.41
CA CYS A 73 0.74 -6.70 -5.61
C CYS A 73 -0.35 -6.04 -4.77
N CYS A 74 -1.57 -5.95 -5.30
CA CYS A 74 -2.71 -5.53 -4.50
C CYS A 74 -4.02 -6.18 -4.94
N ILE A 75 -5.02 -6.15 -4.06
CA ILE A 75 -6.37 -6.54 -4.48
C ILE A 75 -6.95 -5.43 -5.35
N VAL A 76 -6.93 -4.19 -4.85
CA VAL A 76 -7.52 -3.04 -5.53
C VAL A 76 -6.44 -2.01 -5.86
N ASP A 77 -6.32 -1.66 -7.14
CA ASP A 77 -5.53 -0.54 -7.62
C ASP A 77 -6.45 0.67 -7.88
N ARG A 78 -6.35 1.68 -7.03
CA ARG A 78 -7.00 3.01 -7.21
C ARG A 78 -5.96 4.12 -7.26
N ARG A 79 -4.78 3.82 -7.81
CA ARG A 79 -3.73 4.81 -7.96
C ARG A 79 -4.23 5.98 -8.80
N SER A 80 -3.99 7.18 -8.30
CA SER A 80 -4.07 8.39 -9.09
C SER A 80 -2.91 8.44 -10.09
N GLU A 81 -3.05 9.21 -11.16
CA GLU A 81 -2.06 9.26 -12.26
C GLU A 81 -0.66 9.72 -11.81
N ASP A 82 -0.58 10.47 -10.71
CA ASP A 82 0.66 10.94 -10.09
C ASP A 82 1.37 9.85 -9.26
N CYS A 83 0.71 8.73 -8.93
CA CYS A 83 1.33 7.62 -8.23
C CYS A 83 2.25 6.80 -9.15
N LYS A 84 3.51 7.21 -9.20
CA LYS A 84 4.57 6.52 -9.95
C LYS A 84 5.31 5.53 -9.06
N LEU A 85 4.98 4.25 -9.21
CA LEU A 85 5.76 3.15 -8.65
C LEU A 85 6.75 2.65 -9.71
N GLN A 86 8.03 2.59 -9.36
CA GLN A 86 9.12 2.16 -10.26
C GLN A 86 9.12 0.65 -10.56
N TYR A 87 8.17 -0.09 -10.01
CA TYR A 87 8.07 -1.54 -10.08
C TYR A 87 6.78 -1.96 -10.78
N PRO A 88 6.75 -3.16 -11.41
CA PRO A 88 5.52 -3.70 -11.94
C PRO A 88 4.49 -3.84 -10.82
N VAL A 89 3.25 -3.42 -11.12
CA VAL A 89 2.12 -3.52 -10.20
C VAL A 89 1.13 -4.54 -10.75
N TYR A 90 0.83 -5.55 -9.94
CA TYR A 90 -0.14 -6.59 -10.26
C TYR A 90 -1.37 -6.42 -9.37
N SER A 91 -2.51 -6.09 -9.96
CA SER A 91 -3.76 -5.90 -9.22
C SER A 91 -4.82 -6.93 -9.64
N ALA A 92 -5.67 -7.33 -8.71
CA ALA A 92 -6.83 -8.16 -9.02
C ALA A 92 -7.94 -7.33 -9.70
N CYS A 93 -8.10 -6.08 -9.30
CA CYS A 93 -8.94 -5.11 -9.99
C CYS A 93 -8.32 -3.72 -10.01
N LYS A 94 -8.59 -2.97 -11.08
CA LYS A 94 -8.30 -1.55 -11.18
C LYS A 94 -9.61 -0.78 -11.11
N LEU A 95 -9.70 0.19 -10.21
CA LEU A 95 -10.85 1.07 -10.07
C LEU A 95 -10.40 2.50 -10.36
N ASP A 96 -11.07 3.11 -11.34
CA ASP A 96 -10.93 4.53 -11.61
C ASP A 96 -12.08 5.26 -10.89
N ILE A 97 -11.71 6.09 -9.91
CA ILE A 97 -12.67 6.82 -9.07
C ILE A 97 -12.27 8.28 -9.13
N GLU A 98 -13.21 9.12 -9.58
CA GLU A 98 -13.00 10.55 -9.66
C GLU A 98 -12.76 11.16 -8.28
N THR A 99 -11.65 11.87 -8.12
CA THR A 99 -11.31 12.62 -6.92
C THR A 99 -11.43 14.11 -7.20
N TYR A 100 -12.11 14.83 -6.33
CA TYR A 100 -12.37 16.25 -6.49
C TYR A 100 -11.72 17.06 -5.38
N HIS A 101 -11.11 18.18 -5.75
CA HIS A 101 -10.85 19.26 -4.79
C HIS A 101 -12.19 19.82 -4.28
N LYS A 102 -12.21 20.31 -3.03
CA LYS A 102 -13.43 20.78 -2.36
C LYS A 102 -14.18 21.82 -3.20
N GLU A 103 -13.44 22.71 -3.86
CA GLU A 103 -13.94 23.81 -4.69
C GLU A 103 -14.61 23.29 -5.98
N ASN A 104 -14.22 22.11 -6.43
CA ASN A 104 -14.63 21.51 -7.70
C ASN A 104 -15.59 20.32 -7.54
N CYS A 105 -15.89 19.90 -6.31
CA CYS A 105 -16.75 18.74 -6.05
C CYS A 105 -18.22 19.02 -6.41
N PRO A 106 -18.84 18.26 -7.34
CA PRO A 106 -20.23 18.46 -7.75
C PRO A 106 -21.21 18.28 -6.57
N LEU A 107 -21.00 17.24 -5.76
CA LEU A 107 -21.83 16.96 -4.60
C LEU A 107 -21.75 18.05 -3.53
N CYS A 108 -20.59 18.70 -3.37
CA CYS A 108 -20.44 19.84 -2.46
C CYS A 108 -21.20 21.07 -2.96
N LYS A 109 -21.24 21.31 -4.28
CA LYS A 109 -22.03 22.41 -4.87
C LYS A 109 -23.54 22.20 -4.71
N GLU A 110 -23.97 20.94 -4.70
CA GLU A 110 -25.35 20.54 -4.43
C GLU A 110 -25.72 20.57 -2.93
N GLY A 111 -24.76 20.86 -2.05
CA GLY A 111 -24.99 20.91 -0.60
C GLY A 111 -25.19 19.55 0.05
N VAL A 112 -24.81 18.45 -0.61
CA VAL A 112 -24.87 17.10 -0.04
C VAL A 112 -23.93 17.03 1.18
N PRO A 113 -24.41 16.58 2.35
CA PRO A 113 -23.58 16.49 3.54
C PRO A 113 -22.36 15.60 3.32
N TYR A 114 -21.17 16.14 3.58
CA TYR A 114 -19.94 15.36 3.53
C TYR A 114 -19.93 14.34 4.68
N VAL A 115 -19.88 13.06 4.31
CA VAL A 115 -19.71 11.96 5.26
C VAL A 115 -18.28 11.46 5.15
N LYS A 116 -17.56 11.44 6.27
CA LYS A 116 -16.23 10.84 6.35
C LYS A 116 -16.33 9.40 6.86
N PRO A 117 -16.23 8.39 6.00
CA PRO A 117 -16.25 7.00 6.44
C PRO A 117 -14.95 6.62 7.16
N GLY A 118 -15.04 5.68 8.11
CA GLY A 118 -13.88 5.04 8.75
C GLY A 118 -13.56 5.54 10.17
N SER A 119 -12.60 4.86 10.82
CA SER A 119 -12.33 4.96 12.26
C SER A 119 -11.31 6.01 12.69
N ARG A 120 -10.59 6.64 11.75
CA ARG A 120 -9.64 7.72 12.09
C ARG A 120 -10.44 9.01 12.32
N ASN A 121 -9.98 9.91 13.19
CA ASN A 121 -10.47 11.29 13.24
C ASN A 121 -9.55 12.18 12.37
N ILE A 122 -10.10 13.24 11.76
CA ILE A 122 -9.31 14.33 11.13
C ILE A 122 -9.54 15.55 12.01
#